data_AF-A0A7S0FMZ2-F1
#
_entry.id   AF-A0A7S0FMZ2-F1
#
_cell.length_a   1.000
_cell.length_b   1.000
_cell.length_c   1.000
_cell.angle_alpha   90.00
_cell.angle_beta   90.00
_cell.angle_gamma   90.00
#
_symmetry.space_group_name_H-M   'P 1'
#
loop_
_entity.id
_entity.type
_entity.pdbx_description
1 polymer ?
#
loop_
_entity_poly.entity_id
_entity_poly.type
_entity_poly.pdbx_seq_one_letter_code
_entity_poly.pdbx_strand_id
1 'polypeptide(L)'
;IEDPAYRDRPQTTRHSILGVLTTEDCQLCFYDTPGVIEDPAYKLQEGMMEAVKGALMNSEVLLVVTDLFSTPIPDDNLFAKLKKSNRPTIVVINKVDLADKVN
;
A
#
# COMPACT_ATOMS: atom_id res chain seq x y z
N ILE A 1 -12.03 8.29 19.93
CA ILE A 1 -11.97 7.50 18.68
C ILE A 1 -11.32 6.18 19.07
N GLU A 2 -12.09 5.24 19.63
CA GLU A 2 -11.58 3.98 20.20
C GLU A 2 -12.63 2.88 20.01
N ASP A 3 -12.98 2.58 18.76
CA ASP A 3 -13.77 1.39 18.44
C ASP A 3 -12.85 0.36 17.75
N PRO A 4 -12.55 -0.78 18.39
CA PRO A 4 -11.76 -1.87 17.79
C PRO A 4 -12.33 -2.36 16.46
N ALA A 5 -13.66 -2.35 16.29
CA ALA A 5 -14.30 -2.78 15.05
C ALA A 5 -14.07 -1.82 13.87
N TYR A 6 -13.65 -0.58 14.14
CA TYR A 6 -13.24 0.37 13.11
C TYR A 6 -11.84 0.07 12.56
N ARG A 7 -10.93 -0.49 13.38
CA ARG A 7 -9.56 -0.83 12.98
C ARG A 7 -9.48 -2.01 12.02
N ASP A 8 -10.41 -2.95 12.12
CA ASP A 8 -10.35 -4.22 11.39
C ASP A 8 -11.28 -4.28 10.18
N ARG A 9 -11.68 -3.13 9.62
CA ARG A 9 -12.34 -3.12 8.31
C ARG A 9 -11.29 -3.13 7.20
N PRO A 10 -11.01 -4.29 6.57
CA PRO A 10 -10.13 -4.30 5.41
C PRO A 10 -10.73 -3.45 4.29
N GLN A 11 -9.87 -2.92 3.40
CA GLN A 11 -10.27 -2.21 2.18
C GLN A 11 -11.02 -0.87 2.39
N THR A 12 -10.48 0.00 3.26
CA THR A 12 -10.98 1.36 3.43
C THR A 12 -10.72 2.26 2.22
N THR A 13 -9.59 2.08 1.53
CA THR A 13 -9.25 2.81 0.30
C THR A 13 -9.69 2.00 -0.92
N ARG A 14 -10.60 2.55 -1.74
CA ARG A 14 -11.17 1.89 -2.95
C ARG A 14 -10.82 2.59 -4.27
N HIS A 15 -10.33 3.81 -4.18
CA HIS A 15 -9.85 4.59 -5.31
C HIS A 15 -8.50 5.19 -4.93
N SER A 16 -7.61 5.41 -5.89
CA SER A 16 -6.35 6.06 -5.59
C SER A 16 -6.57 7.52 -5.22
N ILE A 17 -5.92 7.99 -4.16
CA ILE A 17 -5.97 9.37 -3.70
C ILE A 17 -4.61 10.00 -3.96
N LEU A 18 -4.61 11.18 -4.60
CA LEU A 18 -3.40 11.97 -4.81
C LEU A 18 -3.24 12.98 -3.67
N GLY A 19 -2.20 12.82 -2.87
CA GLY A 19 -1.69 13.84 -1.96
C GLY A 19 -0.54 14.61 -2.63
N VAL A 20 -0.57 15.94 -2.55
CA VAL A 20 0.49 16.78 -3.10
C VAL A 20 1.14 17.55 -1.97
N LEU A 21 2.46 17.41 -1.84
CA LEU A 21 3.29 18.20 -0.94
C LEU A 21 4.24 19.06 -1.76
N THR A 22 4.03 20.37 -1.73
CA THR A 22 4.89 21.34 -2.40
C THR A 22 5.85 21.95 -1.39
N THR A 23 7.12 21.97 -1.73
CA THR A 23 8.19 22.67 -1.01
C THR A 23 8.75 23.78 -1.90
N GLU A 24 9.72 24.56 -1.42
CA GLU A 24 10.35 25.61 -2.23
C GLU A 24 11.08 25.04 -3.47
N ASP A 25 11.67 23.85 -3.34
CA ASP A 25 12.55 23.27 -4.36
C ASP A 25 11.92 22.12 -5.16
N CYS A 26 10.82 21.54 -4.69
CA CYS A 26 10.20 20.39 -5.34
C CYS A 26 8.71 20.20 -5.00
N GLN A 27 8.04 19.33 -5.76
CA GLN A 27 6.69 18.87 -5.50
C GLN A 27 6.66 17.35 -5.45
N LEU A 28 6.15 16.81 -4.35
CA LEU A 28 6.01 15.37 -4.12
C LEU A 28 4.54 14.98 -4.30
N CYS A 29 4.31 14.01 -5.19
CA CYS A 29 2.98 13.47 -5.47
C CYS A 29 2.87 12.06 -4.88
N PHE A 30 2.09 11.92 -3.82
CA PHE A 30 1.81 10.66 -3.14
C PHE A 30 0.52 10.05 -3.68
N TYR A 31 0.61 8.84 -4.23
CA TYR A 31 -0.56 8.07 -4.61
C TYR A 31 -0.85 7.04 -3.51
N ASP A 32 -1.86 7.31 -2.67
CA ASP A 32 -2.42 6.29 -1.78
C ASP A 32 -3.29 5.36 -2.60
N THR A 33 -3.06 4.05 -2.51
CA THR A 33 -3.72 3.05 -3.35
C THR A 33 -4.58 2.10 -2.52
N PRO A 34 -5.62 1.50 -3.12
CA PRO A 34 -6.29 0.37 -2.51
C PRO A 34 -5.30 -0.75 -2.12
N GLY A 35 -5.60 -1.47 -1.04
CA GLY A 35 -4.84 -2.66 -0.68
C GLY A 35 -4.86 -3.69 -1.81
N VAL A 36 -3.71 -4.30 -2.09
CA VAL A 36 -3.57 -5.27 -3.19
C VAL A 36 -4.39 -6.53 -2.89
N ILE A 37 -5.13 -7.00 -3.90
CA ILE A 37 -5.98 -8.18 -3.85
C ILE A 37 -5.45 -9.14 -4.92
N GLU A 38 -5.00 -10.33 -4.50
CA GLU A 38 -4.47 -11.34 -5.44
C GLU A 38 -5.52 -11.83 -6.43
N ASP A 39 -6.73 -12.13 -5.94
CA ASP A 39 -7.85 -12.66 -6.74
C ASP A 39 -9.08 -11.74 -6.65
N PRO A 40 -9.18 -10.71 -7.52
CA PRO A 40 -10.33 -9.81 -7.54
C PRO A 40 -11.58 -10.54 -8.06
N ALA A 41 -12.58 -10.72 -7.18
CA ALA A 41 -13.77 -11.51 -7.43
C ALA A 41 -14.94 -10.74 -8.08
N TYR A 42 -14.89 -9.41 -8.12
CA TYR A 42 -15.97 -8.57 -8.67
C TYR A 42 -15.47 -7.22 -9.17
N LYS A 43 -16.27 -6.54 -10.01
CA LYS A 43 -15.91 -5.30 -10.73
C LYS A 43 -15.28 -4.20 -9.89
N LEU A 44 -15.71 -4.05 -8.63
CA LEU A 44 -15.11 -3.05 -7.74
C LEU A 44 -13.66 -3.42 -7.41
N GLN A 45 -13.37 -4.69 -7.12
CA GLN A 45 -12.00 -5.16 -6.86
C GLN A 45 -11.14 -5.09 -8.13
N GLU A 46 -11.71 -5.38 -9.29
CA GLU A 46 -11.02 -5.16 -10.58
C GLU A 46 -10.63 -3.69 -10.76
N GLY A 47 -11.57 -2.76 -10.52
CA GLY A 47 -11.31 -1.31 -10.59
C GLY A 47 -10.27 -0.85 -9.58
N MET A 48 -10.26 -1.42 -8.37
CA MET A 48 -9.21 -1.18 -7.37
C MET A 48 -7.84 -1.62 -7.90
N MET A 49 -7.75 -2.79 -8.54
CA MET A 49 -6.48 -3.28 -9.08
C MET A 49 -6.00 -2.46 -10.27
N GLU A 50 -6.88 -1.89 -11.09
CA GLU A 50 -6.49 -0.92 -12.12
C GLU A 50 -5.91 0.37 -11.52
N ALA A 51 -6.50 0.85 -10.42
CA ALA A 51 -5.99 2.02 -9.69
C ALA A 51 -4.58 1.77 -9.10
N VAL A 52 -4.35 0.57 -8.55
CA VAL A 52 -3.04 0.11 -8.07
C VAL A 52 -2.03 0.04 -9.23
N LYS A 53 -2.38 -0.59 -10.35
CA LYS A 53 -1.50 -0.72 -11.52
C LYS A 53 -1.10 0.65 -12.08
N GLY A 54 -2.06 1.58 -12.20
CA GLY A 54 -1.81 2.93 -12.67
C GLY A 54 -0.82 3.68 -11.76
N ALA A 55 -0.98 3.57 -10.44
CA ALA A 55 -0.05 4.18 -9.49
C ALA A 55 1.36 3.56 -9.62
N LEU A 56 1.48 2.24 -9.69
CA LEU A 56 2.77 1.56 -9.85
C LEU A 56 3.49 1.92 -11.15
N MET A 57 2.76 2.15 -12.24
CA MET A 57 3.34 2.56 -13.52
C MET A 57 3.91 3.98 -13.50
N ASN A 58 3.20 4.90 -12.83
CA ASN A 58 3.56 6.32 -12.81
C ASN A 58 4.51 6.71 -11.67
N SER A 59 4.75 5.81 -10.71
CA SER A 59 5.61 6.10 -9.57
C SER A 59 7.09 5.98 -9.92
N GLU A 60 7.89 6.94 -9.45
CA GLU A 60 9.35 6.89 -9.54
C GLU A 60 9.97 6.18 -8.32
N VAL A 61 9.32 6.29 -7.17
CA VAL A 61 9.70 5.66 -5.90
C VAL A 61 8.51 4.87 -5.37
N LEU A 62 8.75 3.68 -4.85
CA LEU A 62 7.72 2.78 -4.33
C LEU A 62 7.82 2.69 -2.82
N LEU A 63 6.70 2.86 -2.13
CA LEU A 63 6.59 2.70 -0.68
C LEU A 63 5.77 1.43 -0.38
N VAL A 64 6.41 0.40 0.17
CA VAL A 64 5.75 -0.84 0.55
C VAL A 64 5.53 -0.81 2.06
N VAL A 65 4.27 -0.67 2.49
CA VAL A 65 3.91 -0.61 3.90
C VAL A 65 3.43 -1.98 4.37
N THR A 66 4.06 -2.51 5.42
CA THR A 66 3.75 -3.80 6.06
C THR A 66 3.67 -3.61 7.58
N ASP A 67 3.15 -4.58 8.35
CA ASP A 67 3.28 -4.57 9.81
C ASP A 67 4.11 -5.74 10.36
N LEU A 68 4.39 -5.73 11.67
CA LEU A 68 5.25 -6.71 12.34
C LEU A 68 4.68 -8.13 12.37
N PHE A 69 3.35 -8.27 12.31
CA PHE A 69 2.65 -9.54 12.49
C PHE A 69 2.04 -10.10 11.21
N SER A 70 2.06 -9.33 10.13
CA SER A 70 1.79 -9.82 8.79
C SER A 70 2.83 -10.87 8.35
N THR A 71 2.45 -12.14 8.36
CA THR A 71 3.20 -13.27 7.75
C THR A 71 2.26 -14.19 6.97
N PRO A 72 2.68 -14.80 5.84
CA PRO A 72 3.87 -14.52 5.04
C PRO A 72 3.56 -13.45 3.98
N ILE A 73 4.60 -12.73 3.55
CA ILE A 73 4.63 -12.14 2.20
C ILE A 73 4.35 -13.32 1.25
N PRO A 74 3.17 -13.41 0.60
CA PRO A 74 2.99 -14.38 -0.46
C PRO A 74 4.14 -14.18 -1.44
N ASP A 75 4.54 -15.21 -2.19
CA ASP A 75 5.44 -15.03 -3.34
C ASP A 75 4.66 -14.26 -4.42
N ASP A 76 4.39 -13.01 -4.08
CA ASP A 76 3.27 -12.24 -4.55
C ASP A 76 3.70 -11.73 -5.90
N ASN A 77 2.82 -11.90 -6.88
CA ASN A 77 3.03 -11.37 -8.22
C ASN A 77 3.40 -9.87 -8.16
N LEU A 78 2.96 -9.17 -7.10
CA LEU A 78 3.40 -7.83 -6.75
C LEU A 78 4.91 -7.73 -6.45
N PHE A 79 5.47 -8.48 -5.51
CA PHE A 79 6.91 -8.41 -5.19
C PHE A 79 7.79 -8.78 -6.38
N ALA A 80 7.37 -9.76 -7.19
CA ALA A 80 8.03 -10.08 -8.44
C ALA A 80 8.01 -8.88 -9.42
N LYS A 81 6.88 -8.17 -9.52
CA LYS A 81 6.76 -6.93 -10.32
C LYS A 81 7.60 -5.79 -9.74
N LEU A 82 7.62 -5.61 -8.42
CA LEU A 82 8.43 -4.61 -7.73
C LEU A 82 9.92 -4.83 -8.01
N LYS A 83 10.41 -6.07 -7.83
CA LYS A 83 11.79 -6.46 -8.17
C LYS A 83 12.13 -6.21 -9.63
N LYS A 84 11.20 -6.48 -10.55
CA LYS A 84 11.39 -6.23 -12.00
C LYS A 84 11.31 -4.75 -12.37
N SER A 85 10.72 -3.90 -11.53
CA SER A 85 10.50 -2.49 -11.86
C SER A 85 11.77 -1.65 -11.88
N ASN A 86 12.86 -2.12 -11.25
CA ASN A 86 14.12 -1.37 -11.07
C ASN A 86 13.94 0.01 -10.41
N ARG A 87 12.80 0.26 -9.75
CA ARG A 87 12.50 1.51 -9.06
C ARG A 87 13.03 1.48 -7.62
N PRO A 88 13.56 2.60 -7.10
CA PRO A 88 13.83 2.75 -5.68
C PRO A 88 12.60 2.34 -4.85
N THR A 89 12.80 1.37 -3.96
CA THR A 89 11.73 0.81 -3.14
C THR A 89 12.09 0.96 -1.68
N ILE A 90 11.20 1.58 -0.91
CA ILE A 90 11.31 1.79 0.53
C ILE A 90 10.30 0.87 1.21
N VAL A 91 10.77 0.01 2.11
CA VAL A 91 9.88 -0.83 2.93
C VAL A 91 9.66 -0.11 4.27
N VAL A 92 8.39 0.12 4.60
CA VAL A 92 7.97 0.74 5.85
C VAL A 92 7.30 -0.32 6.71
N ILE A 93 7.95 -0.64 7.81
CA ILE A 93 7.36 -1.48 8.86
C ILE A 93 6.54 -0.55 9.76
N ASN A 94 5.22 -0.63 9.60
CA ASN A 94 4.24 0.13 10.35
C ASN A 94 3.74 -0.65 11.58
N LYS A 95 3.05 0.04 12.49
CA LYS A 95 2.52 -0.51 13.75
C LYS A 95 3.59 -1.12 14.67
N VAL A 96 4.78 -0.52 14.67
CA VAL A 96 5.90 -0.99 15.51
C VAL A 96 5.61 -0.89 17.01
N ASP A 97 4.65 -0.06 17.40
CA ASP A 97 4.14 0.05 18.78
C ASP A 97 3.51 -1.25 19.30
N LEU A 98 3.12 -2.17 18.41
CA LEU A 98 2.56 -3.46 18.79
C LEU A 98 3.63 -4.48 19.20
N ALA A 99 4.93 -4.20 18.96
CA ALA A 99 6.03 -5.08 19.38
C ALA A 99 6.03 -5.32 20.90
N ASP A 100 5.72 -4.28 21.68
CA ASP A 100 5.78 -4.32 23.14
C ASP A 100 4.61 -5.09 23.78
N LYS A 101 3.56 -5.40 23.01
CA LYS A 101 2.36 -6.10 23.49
C LYS A 101 2.45 -7.63 23.39
N VAL A 102 3.58 -8.15 22.91
CA VAL A 102 3.80 -9.59 22.70
C VAL A 102 4.70 -10.20 23.79
N ASN A 103 4.89 -9.50 24.92
CA ASN A 103 5.44 -10.09 26.15
C ASN A 103 4.34 -10.46 27.14
#